data_AF-A0A846P7J3-F1
#
_entry.id   AF-A0A846P7J3-F1
#
_cell.length_a   1.000
_cell.length_b   1.000
_cell.length_c   1.000
_cell.angle_alpha   90.00
_cell.angle_beta   90.00
_cell.angle_gamma   90.00
#
_symmetry.space_group_name_H-M   'P 1'
#
loop_
_entity.id
_entity.type
_entity.pdbx_description
1 polymer ?
#
loop_
_entity_poly.entity_id
_entity_poly.type
_entity_poly.pdbx_seq_one_letter_code
_entity_poly.pdbx_strand_id
1 'polypeptide(L)'
;MAVKKPMTIPEGLEIRKIPRAKYAVFTCLLQAIGDMYRYIFEEWFSTSGYELDSSVPTFEKYPPAEDASSVVLIHIPIRKTESR
;
A
#
# COMPACT_ATOMS: atom_id res chain seq x y z
N MET A 1 2.76 6.20 5.76
CA MET A 1 3.63 6.97 6.66
C MET A 1 3.86 8.34 6.08
N ALA A 2 3.87 9.39 6.89
CA ALA A 2 4.30 10.71 6.48
C ALA A 2 5.50 11.07 7.35
N VAL A 3 6.64 11.36 6.74
CA VAL A 3 7.75 11.97 7.48
C VAL A 3 7.37 13.41 7.78
N LYS A 4 7.69 13.91 8.98
CA LYS A 4 7.67 15.35 9.21
C LYS A 4 8.54 16.01 8.16
N LYS A 5 8.12 17.16 7.65
CA LYS A 5 8.82 17.89 6.58
C LYS A 5 10.30 18.01 6.96
N PRO A 6 11.22 17.30 6.29
CA PRO A 6 12.62 17.30 6.70
C PRO A 6 13.23 18.67 6.42
N MET A 7 14.06 19.17 7.33
CA MET A 7 14.76 20.43 7.16
C MET A 7 15.88 20.31 6.10
N THR A 8 16.43 19.10 5.95
CA THR A 8 17.46 18.74 4.98
C THR A 8 17.27 17.28 4.55
N ILE A 9 17.49 16.99 3.27
CA ILE A 9 17.48 15.61 2.74
C ILE A 9 18.90 15.05 2.89
N PRO A 10 19.10 13.90 3.56
CA PRO A 10 20.41 13.26 3.66
C PRO A 10 20.98 12.90 2.29
N GLU A 11 22.32 12.86 2.19
CA GLU A 11 23.01 12.45 0.96
C GLU A 11 22.58 11.04 0.54
N GLY A 12 22.34 10.86 -0.77
CA GLY A 12 21.87 9.60 -1.34
C GLY A 12 20.36 9.32 -1.15
N LEU A 13 19.61 10.22 -0.51
CA LEU A 13 18.15 10.08 -0.34
C LEU A 13 17.38 11.12 -1.16
N GLU A 14 16.11 10.83 -1.39
CA GLU A 14 15.17 11.71 -2.08
C GLU A 14 13.82 11.76 -1.37
N ILE A 15 13.07 12.84 -1.61
CA ILE A 15 11.68 12.95 -1.14
C ILE A 15 10.75 12.43 -2.23
N ARG A 16 10.00 11.38 -1.92
CA ARG A 16 8.88 10.89 -2.74
C ARG A 16 7.56 11.38 -2.17
N LYS A 17 6.72 11.96 -3.04
CA LYS A 17 5.34 12.32 -2.70
C LYS A 17 4.42 11.16 -3.09
N ILE A 18 3.60 10.70 -2.16
CA ILE A 18 2.52 9.75 -2.44
C ILE A 18 1.29 10.56 -2.85
N PRO A 19 0.79 10.44 -4.08
CA PRO A 19 -0.41 11.15 -4.52
C PRO A 19 -1.65 10.76 -3.69
N ARG A 20 -2.60 11.69 -3.61
CA ARG A 20 -3.93 11.36 -3.08
C ARG A 20 -4.63 10.42 -4.07
N ALA A 21 -5.12 9.30 -3.55
CA ALA A 21 -5.90 8.33 -4.32
C ALA A 21 -6.90 7.60 -3.42
N LYS A 22 -7.74 6.75 -4.01
CA LYS A 22 -8.56 5.79 -3.28
C LYS A 22 -7.77 4.49 -3.13
N TYR A 23 -7.77 3.91 -1.94
CA TYR A 23 -7.04 2.68 -1.65
C TYR A 23 -7.98 1.62 -1.08
N ALA A 24 -7.82 0.37 -1.51
CA ALA A 24 -8.20 -0.79 -0.71
C ALA A 24 -7.07 -1.06 0.29
N VAL A 25 -7.42 -1.29 1.55
CA VAL A 25 -6.45 -1.48 2.63
C VAL A 25 -6.61 -2.87 3.21
N PHE A 26 -5.55 -3.67 3.12
CA PHE A 26 -5.50 -5.03 3.62
C PHE A 26 -4.59 -5.13 4.82
N THR A 27 -4.93 -6.03 5.74
CA THR A 27 -4.22 -6.21 7.00
C THR A 27 -3.66 -7.63 7.05
N CYS A 28 -2.38 -7.79 7.32
CA CYS A 28 -1.74 -9.10 7.46
C CYS A 28 -0.58 -9.06 8.46
N LEU A 29 -0.11 -10.24 8.88
CA LEU A 29 1.15 -10.33 9.63
C LEU A 29 2.34 -10.15 8.67
N LEU A 30 3.48 -9.71 9.19
CA LEU A 30 4.70 -9.46 8.40
C LEU A 30 5.10 -10.65 7.51
N GLN A 31 5.06 -11.86 8.05
CA GLN A 31 5.40 -13.09 7.32
C GLN A 31 4.38 -13.47 6.23
N ALA A 32 3.18 -12.87 6.25
CA ALA A 32 2.08 -13.18 5.35
C ALA A 32 1.92 -12.15 4.21
N ILE A 33 2.82 -11.15 4.08
CA ILE A 33 2.73 -10.11 3.05
C ILE A 33 2.68 -10.72 1.64
N GLY A 34 3.54 -11.70 1.36
CA GLY A 34 3.57 -12.36 0.05
C GLY A 34 2.26 -13.08 -0.29
N ASP A 35 1.71 -13.83 0.66
CA ASP A 35 0.42 -14.51 0.51
C ASP A 35 -0.73 -13.51 0.34
N MET A 36 -0.68 -12.38 1.06
CA MET A 36 -1.68 -11.33 0.94
C MET A 36 -1.65 -10.68 -0.44
N TYR A 37 -0.48 -10.40 -1.00
CA TYR A 37 -0.39 -9.90 -2.38
C TYR A 37 -0.92 -10.90 -3.40
N ARG A 38 -0.61 -12.19 -3.24
CA ARG A 38 -1.16 -13.25 -4.10
C ARG A 38 -2.69 -13.21 -4.07
N TYR A 39 -3.28 -13.25 -2.88
CA TYR A 39 -4.73 -13.14 -2.71
C TYR A 39 -5.31 -11.88 -3.37
N ILE A 40 -4.69 -10.72 -3.16
CA ILE A 40 -5.15 -9.44 -3.73
C ILE A 40 -5.21 -9.52 -5.26
N PHE A 41 -4.13 -9.98 -5.90
CA PHE A 41 -3.99 -9.94 -7.36
C PHE A 41 -4.62 -11.11 -8.10
N GLU A 42 -4.65 -12.30 -7.49
CA GLU A 42 -5.21 -13.51 -8.13
C GLU A 42 -6.69 -13.69 -7.83
N GLU A 43 -7.17 -13.23 -6.67
CA GLU A 43 -8.53 -13.53 -6.21
C GLU A 43 -9.36 -12.25 -6.03
N TRP A 44 -8.93 -11.34 -5.17
CA TRP A 44 -9.74 -10.20 -4.75
C TRP A 44 -10.11 -9.28 -5.90
N PHE A 45 -9.14 -8.90 -6.75
CA PHE A 45 -9.41 -7.99 -7.87
C PHE A 45 -10.50 -8.52 -8.81
N SER A 46 -10.53 -9.83 -9.07
CA SER A 46 -11.48 -10.47 -9.98
C SER A 46 -12.95 -10.30 -9.56
N THR A 47 -13.22 -10.13 -8.26
CA THR A 47 -14.58 -10.03 -7.70
C THR A 47 -14.89 -8.68 -7.06
N SER A 48 -13.88 -7.81 -6.90
CA SER A 48 -14.01 -6.55 -6.15
C SER A 48 -14.85 -5.47 -6.84
N GLY A 49 -15.01 -5.53 -8.17
CA GLY A 49 -15.57 -4.43 -8.97
C GLY A 49 -14.64 -3.20 -9.09
N TYR A 50 -13.35 -3.40 -8.79
CA TYR A 50 -12.30 -2.40 -8.91
C TYR A 50 -11.17 -2.89 -9.80
N GLU A 51 -10.41 -1.94 -10.34
CA GLU A 51 -9.14 -2.19 -11.02
C GLU A 51 -8.01 -1.50 -10.26
N LEU A 52 -6.78 -1.99 -10.46
CA LEU A 52 -5.58 -1.31 -9.98
C LEU A 52 -5.44 0.05 -10.69
N ASP A 53 -5.32 1.12 -9.91
CA ASP A 53 -4.91 2.41 -10.45
C ASP A 53 -3.38 2.46 -10.58
N SER A 54 -2.89 2.11 -11.76
CA SER A 54 -1.45 2.05 -12.07
C SER A 54 -0.74 3.41 -12.10
N SER A 55 -1.47 4.53 -11.97
CA SER A 55 -0.87 5.86 -11.90
C SER A 55 -0.38 6.24 -10.49
N VAL A 56 -0.74 5.43 -9.49
CA VAL A 56 -0.45 5.66 -8.08
C VAL A 56 0.32 4.47 -7.52
N PRO A 57 1.33 4.67 -6.64
CA PRO A 57 2.07 3.57 -6.07
C PRO A 57 1.28 2.81 -5.01
N THR A 58 1.46 1.49 -4.98
CA THR A 58 1.20 0.66 -3.80
C THR A 58 2.23 0.96 -2.72
N PHE A 59 1.84 0.91 -1.45
CA PHE A 59 2.78 0.99 -0.34
C PHE A 59 2.31 0.21 0.90
N GLU A 60 3.28 -0.22 1.70
CA GLU A 60 3.05 -0.85 2.99
C GLU A 60 3.24 0.14 4.13
N LYS A 61 2.41 0.02 5.16
CA LYS A 61 2.61 0.68 6.44
C LYS A 61 2.93 -0.38 7.47
N TYR A 62 4.21 -0.43 7.84
CA TYR A 62 4.71 -1.27 8.91
C TYR A 62 4.37 -0.66 10.27
N PRO A 63 4.13 -1.50 11.29
CA PRO A 63 4.01 -1.03 12.67
C PRO A 63 5.35 -0.50 13.19
N PRO A 64 5.34 0.22 14.33
CA PRO A 64 6.56 0.54 15.06
C PRO A 64 7.39 -0.72 15.35
N ALA A 65 8.71 -0.57 15.33
CA ALA A 65 9.64 -1.71 15.41
C ALA A 65 9.55 -2.47 16.75
N GLU A 66 9.00 -1.84 17.79
CA GLU A 66 8.87 -2.41 19.12
C GLU A 66 7.72 -3.43 19.24
N ASP A 67 6.86 -3.55 18.22
CA ASP A 67 5.70 -4.46 18.25
C ASP A 67 5.69 -5.42 17.05
N ALA A 68 6.38 -6.54 17.23
CA ALA A 68 6.45 -7.63 16.24
C ALA A 68 5.14 -8.42 16.10
N SER A 69 4.16 -8.21 16.98
CA SER A 69 2.83 -8.85 16.89
C SER A 69 1.85 -8.02 16.07
N SER A 70 2.20 -6.77 15.79
CA SER A 70 1.37 -5.85 15.05
C SER A 70 1.32 -6.17 13.55
N VAL A 71 0.18 -5.81 12.97
CA VAL A 71 -0.15 -6.06 11.56
C VAL A 71 0.48 -5.02 10.64
N VAL A 72 0.83 -5.46 9.42
CA VAL A 72 1.21 -4.61 8.30
C VAL A 72 -0.05 -4.25 7.50
N LEU A 73 -0.16 -2.97 7.10
CA LEU A 73 -1.24 -2.51 6.23
C LEU A 73 -0.74 -2.32 4.79
N ILE A 74 -1.31 -3.05 3.85
CA ILE A 74 -1.01 -2.95 2.42
C ILE A 74 -2.05 -2.01 1.78
N HIS A 75 -1.59 -0.92 1.17
CA HIS A 75 -2.45 0.07 0.51
C HIS A 75 -2.37 -0.13 -1.01
N ILE A 76 -3.44 -0.68 -1.59
CA ILE A 76 -3.55 -0.94 -3.03
C ILE A 76 -4.38 0.17 -3.67
N PRO A 77 -3.83 0.98 -4.59
CA PRO A 77 -4.57 2.05 -5.24
C PRO A 77 -5.60 1.47 -6.20
N ILE A 78 -6.84 1.94 -6.09
CA ILE A 78 -7.97 1.39 -6.83
C ILE A 78 -8.79 2.47 -7.53
N ARG A 79 -9.34 2.11 -8.68
CA ARG A 79 -10.38 2.86 -9.38
C ARG A 79 -11.55 1.92 -9.69
N LYS A 80 -12.75 2.47 -9.91
CA LYS A 80 -13.89 1.64 -10.31
C LYS A 80 -13.60 1.01 -11.67
N THR A 81 -13.98 -0.24 -11.84
CA THR A 81 -14.07 -0.82 -13.17
C THR A 81 -15.17 -0.06 -13.91
N GLU A 82 -14.81 0.59 -15.01
CA GLU A 82 -15.79 1.24 -15.86
C GLU A 82 -16.62 0.14 -16.54
N SER A 83 -17.93 0.13 -16.28
CA SER A 83 -18.85 -0.74 -17.02
C SER A 83 -18.80 -0.32 -18.49
N ARG A 84 -18.29 -1.19 -19.37
CA ARG A 84 -18.44 -1.03 -20.82
C ARG A 84 -19.90 -1.18 -21.24
#